data_AF-A0A6P1DEN4-F1
#
_entry.id   AF-A0A6P1DEN4-F1
#
_cell.length_a   1.000
_cell.length_b   1.000
_cell.length_c   1.000
_cell.angle_alpha   90.00
_cell.angle_beta   90.00
_cell.angle_gamma   90.00
#
_symmetry.space_group_name_H-M   'P 1'
#
loop_
_entity.id
_entity.type
_entity.pdbx_description
1 polymer ?
#
loop_
_entity_poly.entity_id
_entity_poly.type
_entity_poly.pdbx_seq_one_letter_code
_entity_poly.pdbx_strand_id
1 'polypeptide(L)'
;MSDKEPKGEGQINIELDDKIAEGIYSNLAIINHSVSEFVVDFISVMPGQPKAKVKSRIILTPQHAKRLVKALADNVHRFEKSHGEIKDFD
;
A
#
# COMPACT_ATOMS: atom_id res chain seq x y z
N MET A 1 -24.11 16.24 -35.43
CA MET A 1 -22.88 15.56 -35.02
C MET A 1 -23.10 15.13 -33.58
N SER A 2 -22.99 13.83 -33.31
CA SER A 2 -23.28 13.25 -32.00
C SER A 2 -22.00 13.25 -31.17
N ASP A 3 -21.83 14.26 -30.33
CA ASP A 3 -20.79 14.23 -29.30
C ASP A 3 -21.25 13.30 -28.18
N LYS A 4 -20.62 12.12 -28.11
CA LYS A 4 -20.73 11.19 -26.99
C LYS A 4 -19.91 11.74 -25.83
N GLU A 5 -20.58 12.18 -24.78
CA GLU A 5 -19.95 12.39 -23.47
C GLU A 5 -19.31 11.07 -22.98
N PRO A 6 -18.07 11.09 -22.44
CA PRO A 6 -17.49 9.91 -21.82
C PRO A 6 -18.28 9.62 -20.55
N LYS A 7 -18.95 8.46 -20.54
CA LYS A 7 -19.68 7.94 -19.37
C LYS A 7 -18.72 7.87 -18.19
N GLY A 8 -19.06 8.59 -17.12
CA GLY A 8 -18.33 8.57 -15.86
C GLY A 8 -18.13 7.14 -15.39
N GLU A 9 -16.86 6.75 -15.26
CA GLU A 9 -16.46 5.55 -14.54
C GLU A 9 -17.04 5.67 -13.13
N GLY A 10 -17.87 4.71 -12.74
CA GLY A 10 -18.58 4.76 -11.46
C GLY A 10 -17.60 5.01 -10.33
N GLN A 11 -17.74 6.16 -9.67
CA GLN A 11 -17.05 6.41 -8.41
C GLN A 11 -17.48 5.32 -7.46
N ILE A 12 -16.57 4.39 -7.19
CA ILE A 12 -16.75 3.41 -6.13
C ILE A 12 -16.82 4.24 -4.85
N ASN A 13 -17.98 4.23 -4.18
CA ASN A 13 -18.08 4.82 -2.87
C ASN A 13 -17.30 3.92 -1.90
N ILE A 14 -16.13 4.38 -1.48
CA ILE A 14 -15.29 3.64 -0.55
C ILE A 14 -15.72 4.06 0.85
N GLU A 15 -16.42 3.18 1.54
CA GLU A 15 -16.71 3.34 2.96
C GLU A 15 -15.45 3.03 3.77
N LEU A 16 -15.10 3.93 4.69
CA LEU A 16 -14.00 3.75 5.62
C LEU A 16 -14.60 3.74 7.03
N ASP A 17 -14.57 2.57 7.67
CA ASP A 17 -15.01 2.47 9.05
C ASP A 17 -14.02 3.15 10.01
N ASP A 18 -14.54 3.68 11.12
CA ASP A 18 -13.75 4.45 12.09
C ASP A 18 -12.55 3.65 12.64
N LYS A 19 -12.69 2.32 12.78
CA LYS A 19 -11.63 1.47 13.32
C LYS A 19 -10.49 1.26 12.33
N ILE A 20 -10.79 1.10 11.04
CA ILE A 20 -9.79 1.00 9.98
C ILE A 20 -9.15 2.38 9.73
N ALA A 21 -9.89 3.47 9.92
CA ALA A 21 -9.37 4.83 9.82
C ALA A 21 -8.25 5.14 10.83
N GLU A 22 -8.26 4.51 12.02
CA GLU A 22 -7.17 4.64 13.01
C GLU A 22 -5.82 4.14 12.45
N GLY A 23 -5.85 3.21 11.50
CA GLY A 23 -4.66 2.60 10.92
C GLY A 23 -3.94 1.64 11.86
N ILE A 24 -2.98 0.92 11.30
CA ILE A 24 -2.15 -0.03 12.06
C ILE A 24 -0.69 0.29 11.80
N TYR A 25 0.06 0.56 12.87
CA TYR A 25 1.50 0.79 12.76
C TYR A 25 2.25 -0.48 12.34
N SER A 26 3.18 -0.32 11.40
CA SER A 26 4.17 -1.32 10.99
C SER A 26 5.48 -0.65 10.59
N ASN A 27 6.60 -1.29 10.89
CA ASN A 27 7.95 -0.82 10.54
C ASN A 27 8.75 -1.83 9.73
N LEU A 28 8.13 -2.94 9.32
CA LEU A 28 8.70 -3.93 8.43
C LEU A 28 7.61 -4.44 7.50
N ALA A 29 7.94 -4.61 6.22
CA ALA A 29 7.08 -5.29 5.25
C ALA A 29 7.85 -6.46 4.64
N ILE A 30 7.27 -7.66 4.67
CA ILE A 30 7.82 -8.84 3.99
C ILE A 30 6.90 -9.19 2.84
N ILE A 31 7.47 -9.32 1.64
CA ILE A 31 6.73 -9.63 0.42
C ILE A 31 7.14 -11.01 -0.08
N ASN A 32 6.17 -11.91 -0.15
CA ASN A 32 6.31 -13.21 -0.78
C ASN A 32 5.38 -13.29 -1.99
N HIS A 33 5.69 -14.11 -2.98
CA HIS A 33 4.83 -14.24 -4.15
C HIS A 33 4.88 -15.63 -4.78
N SER A 34 3.83 -15.94 -5.54
CA SER A 34 3.71 -17.05 -6.47
C SER A 34 3.23 -16.52 -7.83
N VAL A 35 2.97 -17.42 -8.77
CA VAL A 35 2.37 -17.05 -10.07
C VAL A 35 0.97 -16.44 -9.89
N SER A 36 0.23 -16.85 -8.85
CA SER A 36 -1.16 -16.46 -8.66
C SER A 36 -1.33 -15.24 -7.75
N GLU A 37 -0.42 -15.02 -6.80
CA GLU A 37 -0.62 -14.09 -5.71
C GLU A 37 0.68 -13.47 -5.19
N PHE A 38 0.57 -12.23 -4.71
CA PHE A 38 1.54 -11.54 -3.88
C PHE A 38 0.96 -11.42 -2.46
N VAL A 39 1.73 -11.84 -1.46
CA VAL A 39 1.37 -11.73 -0.05
C VAL A 39 2.30 -10.71 0.58
N VAL A 40 1.72 -9.64 1.12
CA VAL A 40 2.43 -8.57 1.83
C VAL A 40 2.07 -8.66 3.31
N ASP A 41 3.06 -9.01 4.13
CA ASP A 41 2.94 -9.01 5.58
C ASP A 41 3.52 -7.73 6.17
N PHE A 42 2.66 -6.94 6.79
CA PHE A 42 3.06 -5.76 7.56
C PHE A 42 3.31 -6.19 9.00
N ILE A 43 4.54 -5.99 9.46
CA ILE A 43 5.06 -6.50 10.72
C ILE A 43 5.46 -5.31 11.60
N SER A 44 5.19 -5.47 12.90
CA SER A 44 5.67 -4.57 13.94
C SER A 44 6.76 -5.27 14.75
N VAL A 45 7.97 -4.72 14.67
CA VAL A 45 9.11 -5.10 15.51
C VAL A 45 9.25 -4.03 16.60
N MET A 46 9.08 -4.42 17.85
CA MET A 46 9.14 -3.51 19.00
C MET A 46 10.40 -3.78 19.83
N PRO A 47 11.13 -2.74 20.28
CA PRO A 47 12.25 -2.91 21.20
C PRO A 47 11.82 -3.67 22.47
N GLY A 48 12.65 -4.62 22.92
CA GLY A 48 12.37 -5.40 24.13
C GLY A 48 11.30 -6.48 23.99
N GLN A 49 10.69 -6.66 22.81
CA GLN A 49 9.79 -7.78 22.54
C GLN A 49 10.55 -8.89 21.81
N PRO A 50 10.50 -10.15 22.30
CA PRO A 50 11.30 -11.24 21.74
C PRO A 50 10.80 -11.73 20.37
N LYS A 51 9.58 -11.34 19.97
CA LYS A 51 8.98 -11.77 18.70
C LYS A 51 8.30 -10.60 18.02
N ALA A 52 8.63 -10.44 16.73
CA ALA A 52 7.88 -9.57 15.84
C ALA A 52 6.45 -10.11 15.66
N LYS A 53 5.48 -9.21 15.47
CA LYS A 53 4.07 -9.59 15.26
C LYS A 53 3.61 -9.12 13.89
N VAL A 54 3.01 -10.03 13.11
CA VAL A 54 2.26 -9.66 11.90
C VAL A 54 1.04 -8.86 12.35
N LYS A 55 0.89 -7.67 11.80
CA LYS A 55 -0.16 -6.70 12.13
C LYS A 55 -1.26 -6.69 11.09
N SER A 56 -0.90 -6.87 9.82
CA SER A 56 -1.83 -7.04 8.71
C SER A 56 -1.20 -7.90 7.63
N ARG A 57 -2.03 -8.63 6.89
CA ARG A 57 -1.67 -9.38 5.69
C ARG A 57 -2.58 -8.96 4.56
N ILE A 58 -2.00 -8.48 3.47
CA ILE A 58 -2.73 -8.15 2.25
C ILE A 58 -2.30 -9.12 1.15
N ILE A 59 -3.28 -9.74 0.49
CA ILE A 59 -3.05 -10.64 -0.64
C ILE A 59 -3.54 -9.94 -1.91
N LEU A 60 -2.67 -9.86 -2.91
CA LEU A 60 -2.91 -9.15 -4.16
C LEU A 60 -2.72 -10.09 -5.33
N THR A 61 -3.50 -9.90 -6.39
CA THR A 61 -3.15 -10.50 -7.68
C THR A 61 -1.89 -9.82 -8.24
N PRO A 62 -1.11 -10.48 -9.11
CA PRO A 62 0.10 -9.90 -9.71
C PRO A 62 -0.15 -8.55 -10.41
N GLN A 63 -1.31 -8.38 -11.06
CA GLN A 63 -1.68 -7.13 -11.73
C GLN A 63 -1.88 -5.98 -10.72
N HIS A 64 -2.52 -6.25 -9.58
CA HIS A 64 -2.74 -5.25 -8.53
C HIS A 64 -1.45 -4.93 -7.79
N ALA A 65 -0.59 -5.92 -7.54
CA ALA A 65 0.75 -5.68 -6.98
C ALA A 65 1.57 -4.75 -7.90
N LYS A 66 1.57 -4.98 -9.21
CA LYS A 66 2.25 -4.10 -10.18
C LYS A 66 1.69 -2.68 -10.19
N ARG A 67 0.35 -2.53 -10.12
CA ARG A 67 -0.30 -1.21 -10.03
C ARG A 67 0.06 -0.49 -8.73
N LEU A 68 0.08 -1.21 -7.61
CA LEU A 68 0.46 -0.68 -6.30
C LEU A 68 1.90 -0.16 -6.30
N VAL A 69 2.87 -0.95 -6.80
CA VAL A 69 4.28 -0.52 -6.85
C VAL A 69 4.43 0.78 -7.63
N LYS A 70 3.79 0.89 -8.80
CA LYS A 70 3.85 2.11 -9.61
C LYS A 70 3.27 3.31 -8.85
N ALA A 71 2.06 3.17 -8.32
CA ALA A 71 1.39 4.25 -7.60
C ALA A 71 2.16 4.65 -6.34
N LEU A 72 2.73 3.70 -5.60
CA LEU A 72 3.50 3.97 -4.40
C LEU A 72 4.80 4.71 -4.74
N ALA A 73 5.55 4.23 -5.73
CA ALA A 73 6.78 4.88 -6.19
C ALA A 73 6.52 6.33 -6.65
N ASP A 74 5.47 6.55 -7.44
CA ASP A 74 5.10 7.90 -7.90
C ASP A 74 4.77 8.83 -6.72
N ASN A 75 4.13 8.32 -5.66
CA ASN A 75 3.81 9.11 -4.47
C ASN A 75 5.02 9.39 -3.58
N VAL A 76 5.91 8.40 -3.39
CA VAL A 76 7.19 8.60 -2.68
C VAL A 76 8.02 9.67 -3.36
N HIS A 77 8.19 9.57 -4.68
CA HIS A 77 8.94 10.57 -5.46
C HIS A 77 8.36 11.99 -5.31
N ARG A 78 7.03 12.11 -5.33
CA ARG A 78 6.34 13.40 -5.14
C ARG A 78 6.57 13.96 -3.74
N PHE A 79 6.56 13.09 -2.73
CA PHE A 79 6.83 13.45 -1.35
C PHE A 79 8.28 13.96 -1.20
N GLU A 80 9.25 13.22 -1.73
CA GLU A 80 10.67 13.55 -1.64
C GLU A 80 11.03 14.85 -2.36
N LYS A 81 10.41 15.12 -3.52
CA LYS A 81 10.54 16.42 -4.19
C LYS A 81 10.14 17.61 -3.32
N SER A 82 9.24 17.39 -2.37
CA SER A 82 8.68 18.46 -1.52
C SER A 82 9.34 18.53 -0.14
N HIS A 83 9.85 17.42 0.38
CA HIS A 83 10.35 17.30 1.76
C HIS A 83 11.82 16.90 1.87
N GLY A 84 12.48 16.64 0.74
CA GLY A 84 13.82 16.03 0.69
C GLY A 84 13.76 14.52 0.59
N GLU A 85 14.87 13.92 0.17
CA GLU A 85 15.04 12.48 -0.01
C GLU A 85 14.86 11.72 1.32
N ILE A 86 14.14 10.61 1.27
CA ILE A 86 14.03 9.70 2.41
C ILE A 86 15.39 9.04 2.57
N LYS A 87 16.02 9.26 3.73
CA LYS A 87 17.32 8.65 4.02
C LYS A 87 17.15 7.17 4.27
N ASP A 88 17.97 6.37 3.59
CA ASP A 88 18.15 4.97 3.95
C ASP A 88 18.79 4.89 5.34
N PHE A 89 18.25 3.99 6.18
CA PHE A 89 18.88 3.60 7.43
C PHE A 89 19.84 2.45 7.09
N ASP A 90 21.09 2.77 6.76
CA ASP A 90 22.20 1.79 6.79
C ASP A 90 22.59 1.45 8.24
#